data_AF-A0A3A8YRW7-F1
#
_entry.id   AF-A0A3A8YRW7-F1
#
_cell.length_a   1.000
_cell.length_b   1.000
_cell.length_c   1.000
_cell.angle_alpha   90.00
_cell.angle_beta   90.00
_cell.angle_gamma   90.00
#
_symmetry.space_group_name_H-M   'P 1'
#
loop_
_entity.id
_entity.type
_entity.pdbx_description
1 polymer ?
#
loop_
_entity_poly.entity_id
_entity_poly.type
_entity_poly.pdbx_seq_one_letter_code
_entity_poly.pdbx_strand_id
1 'polypeptide(L)' 'MKTRKYLSHIFLALAILTSHVMCAAVAYHYCAMQWGIRYEGYSAPASVALLLAIPYGAGIGICLILARAFHK' A
#
# COMPACT_ATOMS: atom_id res chain seq x y z
N MET A 1 -21.29 -14.60 -17.40
CA MET A 1 -20.85 -13.17 -17.31
C MET A 1 -20.90 -12.55 -15.90
N LYS A 2 -21.72 -13.04 -14.95
CA LYS A 2 -21.83 -12.44 -13.59
C LYS A 2 -20.55 -12.58 -12.73
N THR A 3 -19.83 -13.70 -12.85
CA THR A 3 -18.64 -14.02 -12.05
C THR A 3 -17.45 -13.08 -12.31
N ARG A 4 -17.26 -12.60 -13.55
CA ARG A 4 -16.17 -11.67 -13.89
C ARG A 4 -16.34 -10.29 -13.24
N LYS A 5 -17.59 -9.80 -13.18
CA LYS A 5 -17.93 -8.55 -12.48
C LYS A 5 -17.69 -8.66 -10.98
N TYR A 6 -18.01 -9.80 -10.37
CA TYR A 6 -17.74 -10.06 -8.96
C TYR A 6 -16.23 -10.08 -8.66
N LEU A 7 -15.42 -10.75 -9.51
CA LEU A 7 -13.96 -10.71 -9.41
C LEU A 7 -13.41 -9.28 -9.52
N SER A 8 -13.91 -8.48 -10.47
CA SER A 8 -13.54 -7.07 -10.59
C SER A 8 -13.83 -6.28 -9.31
N HIS A 9 -14.98 -6.51 -8.66
CA HIS A 9 -15.31 -5.86 -7.39
C HIS A 9 -14.38 -6.30 -6.25
N ILE A 10 -14.00 -7.59 -6.19
CA ILE A 10 -13.03 -8.08 -5.21
C ILE A 10 -11.67 -7.39 -5.40
N PHE A 11 -11.15 -7.32 -6.63
CA PHE A 11 -9.86 -6.67 -6.89
C PHE A 11 -9.90 -5.17 -6.57
N LEU A 12 -11.05 -4.50 -6.79
CA LEU A 12 -11.23 -3.10 -6.44
C LEU A 12 -11.29 -2.89 -4.92
N ALA A 13 -12.01 -3.75 -4.20
CA ALA A 13 -12.04 -3.75 -2.74
C ALA A 13 -10.65 -4.02 -2.15
N LEU A 14 -9.91 -4.96 -2.75
CA LEU A 14 -8.54 -5.27 -2.36
C LEU A 14 -7.61 -4.07 -2.57
N ALA A 15 -7.71 -3.38 -3.71
CA ALA A 15 -6.93 -2.16 -3.98
C ALA A 15 -7.19 -1.06 -2.93
N ILE A 16 -8.46 -0.85 -2.55
CA ILE A 16 -8.83 0.12 -1.51
C ILE A 16 -8.23 -0.31 -0.16
N LEU A 17 -8.41 -1.57 0.22
CA LEU A 17 -7.89 -2.10 1.48
C LEU A 17 -6.36 -1.97 1.55
N THR A 18 -5.65 -2.32 0.48
CA THR A 18 -4.19 -2.17 0.39
C THR A 18 -3.76 -0.71 0.50
N SER A 19 -4.54 0.24 -0.04
CA SER A 19 -4.26 1.68 0.13
C SER A 19 -4.37 2.13 1.59
N HIS A 20 -5.35 1.62 2.34
CA HIS A 20 -5.46 1.91 3.77
C HIS A 20 -4.31 1.29 4.56
N VAL A 21 -3.96 0.04 4.26
CA VAL A 21 -2.82 -0.65 4.88
C VAL A 21 -1.51 0.09 4.58
N MET A 22 -1.31 0.57 3.35
CA MET A 22 -0.15 1.39 2.99
C MET A 22 -0.03 2.62 3.88
N CYS A 23 -1.12 3.38 4.03
CA CYS A 23 -1.12 4.59 4.85
C CYS A 23 -0.78 4.27 6.32
N ALA A 24 -1.41 3.24 6.88
CA ALA A 24 -1.17 2.82 8.26
C ALA A 24 0.28 2.35 8.47
N ALA A 25 0.81 1.51 7.58
CA ALA A 25 2.18 1.00 7.65
C ALA A 25 3.20 2.13 7.51
N VAL A 26 3.06 3.00 6.51
CA VAL A 26 3.97 4.13 6.29
C VAL A 26 3.97 5.07 7.50
N ALA A 27 2.80 5.42 8.04
CA ALA A 27 2.70 6.28 9.23
C ALA A 27 3.36 5.63 10.45
N TYR A 28 3.10 4.34 10.69
CA TYR A 28 3.71 3.61 11.80
C TYR A 28 5.24 3.57 11.69
N HIS A 29 5.76 3.18 10.52
CA HIS A 29 7.20 3.11 10.28
C HIS A 29 7.87 4.49 10.34
N TYR A 30 7.18 5.54 9.88
CA TYR A 30 7.68 6.91 9.96
C TYR A 30 7.81 7.36 11.42
N CYS A 31 6.78 7.14 12.25
CA CYS A 31 6.82 7.44 13.68
C CYS A 31 7.91 6.61 14.40
N ALA A 32 8.02 5.32 14.08
CA ALA A 32 9.06 4.46 14.63
C ALA A 32 10.47 4.97 14.28
N MET A 33 10.69 5.38 13.02
CA MET A 33 11.98 5.98 12.62
C MET A 33 12.24 7.31 13.31
N GLN A 34 11.25 8.19 13.47
CA GLN A 34 11.43 9.44 14.22
C GLN A 34 11.87 9.17 15.67
N TRP A 35 11.26 8.18 16.31
CA TRP A 35 11.63 7.75 17.65
C TRP A 35 13.05 7.15 17.67
N GLY A 36 13.38 6.25 16.73
CA GLY A 36 14.71 5.66 16.62
C GLY A 36 15.82 6.68 16.32
N ILE A 37 15.54 7.72 15.54
CA ILE A 37 16.47 8.84 15.33
C ILE A 37 16.70 9.60 16.64
N ARG A 38 15.63 9.83 17.42
CA ARG A 38 15.69 10.61 18.65
C ARG A 38 16.35 9.88 19.82
N TYR A 39 16.15 8.56 19.92
CA TYR A 39 16.51 7.79 21.11
C TYR A 39 17.47 6.63 20.86
N GLU A 40 17.49 6.03 19.65
CA GLU A 40 18.34 4.87 19.31
C GLU A 40 19.55 5.24 18.43
N GLY A 41 19.64 6.48 17.97
CA GLY A 41 20.76 6.96 17.16
C GLY A 41 20.70 6.52 15.69
N TYR A 42 19.50 6.27 15.14
CA TYR A 42 19.35 5.95 13.72
C TYR A 42 19.95 7.04 12.83
N SER A 43 20.83 6.64 11.90
CA SER A 43 21.48 7.56 10.96
C SER A 43 20.63 7.85 9.72
N ALA A 44 19.65 7.00 9.42
CA ALA A 44 18.78 7.16 8.26
C ALA A 44 17.62 8.14 8.55
N PRO A 45 17.23 9.00 7.59
CA PRO A 45 16.12 9.91 7.77
C PRO A 45 14.77 9.18 7.78
N ALA A 46 13.80 9.68 8.53
CA ALA A 46 12.47 9.07 8.63
C ALA A 46 11.73 8.96 7.28
N SER A 47 12.09 9.79 6.30
CA SER A 47 11.57 9.74 4.93
C SER A 47 11.84 8.41 4.22
N VAL A 48 12.80 7.60 4.66
CA VAL A 48 13.07 6.25 4.13
C VAL A 48 11.84 5.35 4.31
N ALA A 49 10.99 5.59 5.31
CA ALA A 49 9.72 4.87 5.47
C ALA A 49 8.76 5.08 4.29
N LEU A 50 8.88 6.16 3.51
CA LEU A 50 8.08 6.40 2.30
C LEU A 50 8.43 5.43 1.17
N LEU A 51 9.63 4.84 1.16
CA LEU A 51 10.00 3.81 0.18
C LEU A 51 9.09 2.59 0.28
N LEU A 52 8.52 2.34 1.47
CA LEU A 52 7.53 1.29 1.69
C LEU A 52 6.28 1.52 0.82
N ALA A 53 5.97 2.75 0.42
CA ALA A 53 4.85 3.05 -0.47
C ALA A 53 5.04 2.48 -1.90
N ILE A 54 6.28 2.24 -2.34
CA ILE A 54 6.58 1.72 -3.69
C ILE A 54 5.98 0.32 -3.90
N PRO A 55 6.26 -0.70 -3.06
CA PRO A 55 5.68 -2.03 -3.23
C PRO A 55 4.15 -2.03 -3.07
N TYR A 56 3.59 -1.23 -2.15
CA TYR A 56 2.14 -1.10 -2.03
C TYR A 56 1.52 -0.45 -3.27
N GLY A 57 2.13 0.60 -3.81
CA GLY A 57 1.69 1.27 -5.03
C GLY A 57 1.72 0.33 -6.24
N ALA A 58 2.77 -0.47 -6.38
CA ALA A 58 2.85 -1.53 -7.40
C ALA A 58 1.71 -2.55 -7.24
N GLY A 59 1.45 -3.02 -6.01
CA GLY A 59 0.35 -3.94 -5.71
C GLY A 59 -1.03 -3.38 -6.06
N ILE A 60 -1.29 -2.12 -5.68
CA ILE A 60 -2.54 -1.41 -6.02
C ILE A 60 -2.67 -1.28 -7.54
N GLY A 61 -1.61 -0.91 -8.25
CA GLY A 61 -1.58 -0.80 -9.70
C GLY A 61 -1.96 -2.12 -10.38
N ILE A 62 -1.36 -3.24 -9.95
CA ILE A 62 -1.68 -4.58 -10.46
C ILE A 62 -3.15 -4.94 -10.19
N CYS A 63 -3.66 -4.67 -8.98
CA CYS A 63 -5.05 -4.92 -8.62
C CYS A 63 -6.02 -4.13 -9.52
N LEU A 64 -5.71 -2.87 -9.83
CA LEU A 64 -6.52 -2.03 -10.71
C LEU A 64 -6.47 -2.50 -12.17
N ILE A 65 -5.31 -2.93 -12.66
CA ILE A 65 -5.16 -3.50 -14.02
C ILE A 65 -6.01 -4.76 -14.14
N LEU A 66 -5.91 -5.68 -13.17
CA LEU A 66 -6.71 -6.90 -13.13
C LEU A 66 -8.20 -6.60 -13.02
N ALA A 67 -8.61 -5.68 -12.13
CA ALA A 67 -9.99 -5.25 -12.01
C ALA A 67 -10.55 -4.76 -13.36
N ARG A 68 -9.80 -3.91 -14.08
CA ARG A 68 -10.18 -3.45 -15.41
C ARG A 68 -10.25 -4.57 -16.44
N ALA A 69 -9.30 -5.50 -16.42
CA ALA A 69 -9.29 -6.64 -17.33
C ALA A 69 -10.50 -7.57 -17.13
N PHE A 70 -10.95 -7.77 -15.89
CA PHE A 70 -12.14 -8.59 -15.57
C PHE A 70 -13.47 -7.83 -15.72
N HIS A 71 -13.45 -6.50 -15.66
CA HIS A 71 -14.64 -5.67 -15.88
C HIS A 71 -15.01 -5.54 -17.36
N LYS A 72 -14.01 -5.57 -18.26
CA LYS A 72 -14.19 -5.55 -19.72
C LYS A 72 -14.74 -6.89 -20.23
#